data_AF-A0A447UFD9-F1
#
_entry.id   AF-A0A447UFD9-F1
#
_cell.length_a   1.000
_cell.length_b   1.000
_cell.length_c   1.000
_cell.angle_alpha   90.00
_cell.angle_beta   90.00
_cell.angle_gamma   90.00
#
_symmetry.space_group_name_H-M   'P 1'
#
loop_
_entity.id
_entity.type
_entity.pdbx_description
1 polymer ?
#
loop_
_entity_poly.entity_id
_entity_poly.type
_entity_poly.pdbx_seq_one_letter_code
_entity_poly.pdbx_strand_id
1 'polypeptide(L)'
;MRHQRKGLEVMTTNSWAMLYGTLLIAAIACIRGDNFTPQWTLSYLGALLYLAIFGSVIAFGAYFTLVGRIGPGNAAYSTLLFPLVALTISTLYEGYVWQMNAVVGLVLILVGNLVMFTRPEALMSKLIYRRRAA
;
A
#
# COMPACT_ATOMS: atom_id res chain seq x y z
N MET A 1 -3.13 -14.87 -8.13
CA MET A 1 -4.33 -15.48 -8.77
C MET A 1 -4.42 -17.01 -8.68
N ARG A 2 -3.35 -17.76 -8.36
CA ARG A 2 -3.43 -19.23 -8.11
C ARG A 2 -4.10 -19.62 -6.77
N HIS A 3 -4.01 -18.76 -5.75
CA HIS A 3 -4.56 -19.06 -4.40
C HIS A 3 -6.08 -18.83 -4.24
N GLN A 4 -6.69 -17.91 -5.01
CA GLN A 4 -8.14 -17.69 -4.98
C GLN A 4 -8.96 -18.82 -5.62
N ARG A 5 -8.37 -19.61 -6.55
CA ARG A 5 -9.01 -20.81 -7.10
C ARG A 5 -9.08 -21.99 -6.11
N LYS A 6 -8.46 -21.88 -4.93
CA LYS A 6 -8.42 -22.93 -3.90
C LYS A 6 -9.30 -22.63 -2.68
N GLY A 7 -10.11 -21.57 -2.68
CA GLY A 7 -11.02 -21.25 -1.57
C GLY A 7 -10.31 -20.79 -0.29
N LEU A 8 -9.04 -20.38 -0.37
CA LEU A 8 -8.34 -19.79 0.77
C LEU A 8 -8.92 -18.40 1.04
N GLU A 9 -9.63 -18.27 2.15
CA GLU A 9 -10.21 -17.01 2.61
C GLU A 9 -9.14 -15.92 2.64
N VAL A 10 -9.46 -14.77 2.05
CA VAL A 10 -8.59 -13.59 1.97
C VAL A 10 -8.03 -13.21 3.35
N MET A 11 -8.82 -13.40 4.41
CA MET A 11 -8.41 -13.17 5.79
C MET A 11 -7.26 -14.06 6.23
N THR A 12 -7.26 -15.35 5.90
CA THR A 12 -6.18 -16.27 6.31
C THR A 12 -4.84 -15.90 5.69
N THR A 13 -4.84 -15.55 4.40
CA THR A 13 -3.62 -15.14 3.70
C THR A 13 -3.10 -13.81 4.25
N ASN A 14 -4.00 -12.87 4.57
CA ASN A 14 -3.64 -11.60 5.20
C ASN A 14 -3.00 -11.81 6.59
N SER A 15 -3.60 -12.67 7.43
CA SER A 15 -3.05 -13.00 8.75
C SER A 15 -1.66 -13.62 8.68
N TRP A 16 -1.44 -14.55 7.74
CA TRP A 16 -0.10 -15.11 7.52
C TRP A 16 0.90 -14.06 7.04
N ALA A 17 0.52 -13.19 6.10
CA ALA A 17 1.39 -12.11 5.63
C ALA A 17 1.77 -11.15 6.77
N MET A 18 0.81 -10.77 7.63
CA MET A 18 1.06 -9.94 8.80
C MET A 18 1.95 -10.62 9.84
N LEU A 19 1.76 -11.92 10.08
CA LEU A 19 2.58 -12.68 11.02
C LEU A 19 4.04 -12.76 10.54
N TYR A 20 4.28 -13.10 9.27
CA TYR A 20 5.62 -13.10 8.71
C TYR A 20 6.25 -11.71 8.72
N GLY A 21 5.48 -10.66 8.36
CA GLY A 21 5.96 -9.27 8.43
C GLY A 21 6.36 -8.86 9.84
N THR A 22 5.54 -9.21 10.84
CA THR A 22 5.80 -8.91 12.26
C THR A 22 7.04 -9.65 12.75
N LEU A 23 7.16 -10.94 12.46
CA LEU A 23 8.33 -11.74 12.84
C LEU A 23 9.62 -11.21 12.21
N LEU A 24 9.57 -10.83 10.94
CA LEU A 24 10.72 -10.26 10.23
C LEU A 24 11.14 -8.92 10.84
N ILE A 25 10.18 -8.01 11.08
CA ILE A 25 10.47 -6.72 11.72
C ILE A 25 11.00 -6.92 13.15
N ALA A 26 10.42 -7.86 13.91
CA ALA A 26 10.89 -8.21 15.25
C ALA A 26 12.32 -8.78 15.25
N ALA A 27 12.66 -9.63 14.29
CA ALA A 27 14.02 -10.15 14.13
C ALA A 27 15.02 -9.03 13.80
N ILE A 28 14.66 -8.11 12.89
CA ILE A 28 15.51 -6.95 12.56
C ILE A 28 15.70 -6.05 13.79
N ALA A 29 14.63 -5.74 14.52
CA ALA A 29 14.70 -4.93 15.74
C ALA A 29 15.59 -5.59 16.81
N CYS A 30 15.49 -6.91 16.96
CA CYS A 30 16.35 -7.69 17.86
C CYS A 30 17.83 -7.61 17.45
N ILE A 31 18.14 -7.77 16.16
CA ILE A 31 19.52 -7.66 15.65
C ILE A 31 20.07 -6.24 15.81
N ARG A 32 19.22 -5.22 15.68
CA ARG A 32 19.61 -3.81 15.91
C ARG A 32 19.82 -3.47 17.39
N GLY A 33 19.31 -4.30 18.31
CA GLY A 33 19.33 -4.01 19.73
C GLY A 33 18.35 -2.90 20.13
N ASP A 34 17.25 -2.72 19.37
CA ASP A 34 16.23 -1.72 19.70
C ASP A 34 15.58 -2.09 21.03
N ASN A 35 15.40 -1.09 21.91
CA ASN A 35 14.75 -1.29 23.19
C ASN A 35 13.27 -1.64 22.99
N PHE A 36 12.90 -2.87 23.28
CA PHE A 36 11.50 -3.32 23.36
C PHE A 36 10.82 -2.83 24.64
N THR A 37 11.00 -1.56 25.01
CA THR A 37 10.37 -0.93 26.17
C THR A 37 9.21 -0.06 25.69
N PRO A 38 7.96 -0.59 25.65
CA PRO A 38 6.82 0.23 25.30
C PRO A 38 6.62 1.29 26.39
N GLN A 39 6.14 2.46 26.00
CA GLN A 39 5.62 3.41 26.97
C GLN A 39 4.28 2.87 27.47
N TRP A 40 4.18 2.56 28.77
CA TRP A 40 2.95 2.08 29.42
C TRP A 40 1.92 3.20 29.62
N THR A 41 1.74 4.05 28.61
CA THR A 41 0.78 5.14 28.61
C THR A 41 -0.46 4.72 27.84
N LEU A 42 -1.64 5.07 28.36
CA LEU A 42 -2.91 4.74 27.72
C LEU A 42 -2.99 5.28 26.27
N SER A 43 -2.40 6.45 26.02
CA SER A 43 -2.29 7.02 24.68
C SER A 43 -1.45 6.17 23.72
N TYR A 44 -0.32 5.61 24.19
CA TYR A 44 0.55 4.76 23.37
C TYR A 44 -0.14 3.43 23.05
N LEU A 45 -0.68 2.75 24.08
CA LEU A 45 -1.41 1.50 23.89
C LEU A 45 -2.65 1.69 23.01
N GLY A 46 -3.38 2.79 23.21
CA GLY A 46 -4.55 3.15 22.40
C GLY A 46 -4.20 3.37 20.92
N ALA A 47 -3.16 4.16 20.64
CA ALA A 47 -2.69 4.39 19.28
C ALA A 47 -2.17 3.10 18.62
N LEU A 48 -1.42 2.29 19.36
CA LEU A 48 -0.91 0.99 18.91
C LEU A 48 -2.06 0.04 18.53
N LEU A 49 -3.06 -0.12 19.40
CA LEU A 49 -4.23 -0.97 19.13
C LEU A 49 -5.05 -0.45 17.96
N TYR A 50 -5.27 0.87 17.89
CA TYR A 50 -6.01 1.49 16.79
C TYR A 50 -5.34 1.22 15.44
N LEU A 51 -4.02 1.46 15.35
CA LEU A 51 -3.26 1.22 14.12
C LEU A 51 -3.18 -0.27 13.77
N ALA A 52 -2.99 -1.15 14.76
CA ALA A 52 -2.91 -2.59 14.51
C ALA A 52 -4.24 -3.17 14.00
N ILE A 53 -5.38 -2.77 14.59
CA ILE A 53 -6.67 -3.34 14.22
C ILE A 53 -7.27 -2.62 13.00
N PHE A 54 -7.48 -1.31 13.10
CA PHE A 54 -8.16 -0.54 12.05
C PHE A 54 -7.21 -0.23 10.90
N GLY A 55 -6.02 0.30 11.21
CA GLY A 55 -5.03 0.70 10.20
C GLY A 55 -4.40 -0.47 9.46
N SER A 56 -4.36 -1.66 10.06
CA SER A 56 -3.72 -2.84 9.48
C SER A 56 -4.73 -3.95 9.18
N VAL A 57 -5.20 -4.71 10.18
CA VAL A 57 -6.03 -5.92 9.96
C VAL A 57 -7.25 -5.64 9.09
N ILE A 58 -8.05 -4.63 9.45
CA ILE A 58 -9.28 -4.28 8.72
C ILE A 58 -8.94 -3.64 7.36
N ALA A 59 -8.03 -2.67 7.32
CA ALA A 59 -7.67 -1.96 6.09
C ALA A 59 -7.09 -2.92 5.02
N PHE A 60 -6.13 -3.76 5.38
CA PHE A 60 -5.56 -4.74 4.45
C PHE A 60 -6.54 -5.86 4.10
N GLY A 61 -7.38 -6.30 5.05
CA GLY A 61 -8.45 -7.26 4.78
C GLY A 61 -9.43 -6.73 3.73
N ALA A 62 -9.85 -5.47 3.87
CA ALA A 62 -10.69 -4.78 2.89
C ALA A 62 -9.99 -4.61 1.55
N TYR A 63 -8.71 -4.19 1.55
CA TYR A 63 -7.91 -4.04 0.33
C TYR A 63 -7.80 -5.36 -0.44
N PHE A 64 -7.42 -6.46 0.20
CA PHE A 64 -7.30 -7.75 -0.49
C PHE A 64 -8.65 -8.31 -0.93
N THR A 65 -9.72 -8.04 -0.18
CA THR A 65 -11.08 -8.39 -0.59
C THR A 65 -11.47 -7.62 -1.86
N LEU A 66 -11.16 -6.32 -1.91
CA LEU A 66 -11.35 -5.48 -3.09
C LEU A 66 -10.53 -6.01 -4.29
N VAL A 67 -9.24 -6.27 -4.09
CA VAL A 67 -8.36 -6.89 -5.11
C VAL A 67 -8.94 -8.19 -5.66
N GLY A 68 -9.55 -9.01 -4.81
CA GLY A 68 -10.23 -10.24 -5.23
C GLY A 68 -11.52 -10.02 -6.03
N ARG A 69 -12.25 -8.94 -5.77
CA ARG A 69 -13.52 -8.63 -6.45
C ARG A 69 -13.33 -7.90 -7.79
N ILE A 70 -12.53 -6.85 -7.82
CA ILE A 70 -12.35 -5.98 -9.01
C ILE A 70 -11.08 -6.27 -9.82
N GLY A 71 -10.28 -7.22 -9.35
CA GLY A 71 -9.00 -7.59 -9.96
C GLY A 71 -7.86 -6.62 -9.61
N PRO A 72 -6.59 -7.08 -9.72
CA PRO A 72 -5.43 -6.31 -9.31
C PRO A 72 -5.21 -5.03 -10.13
N GLY A 73 -5.62 -5.01 -11.40
CA GLY A 73 -5.50 -3.83 -12.25
C GLY A 73 -6.31 -2.64 -11.75
N ASN A 74 -7.57 -2.87 -11.36
CA ASN A 74 -8.43 -1.81 -10.81
C ASN A 74 -8.13 -1.54 -9.32
N ALA A 75 -7.77 -2.56 -8.55
CA ALA A 75 -7.46 -2.35 -7.13
C ALA A 75 -6.20 -1.50 -6.92
N ALA A 76 -5.32 -1.45 -7.91
CA ALA A 76 -4.12 -0.63 -7.86
C ALA A 76 -4.41 0.88 -8.06
N TYR A 77 -5.64 1.30 -8.40
CA TYR A 77 -6.05 2.70 -8.18
C TYR A 77 -5.99 3.10 -6.69
N SER A 78 -6.12 2.15 -5.77
CA SER A 78 -6.01 2.42 -4.33
C SER A 78 -4.61 2.91 -3.95
N THR A 79 -3.56 2.41 -4.61
CA THR A 79 -2.17 2.82 -4.29
C THR A 79 -1.87 4.25 -4.71
N LEU A 80 -2.58 4.77 -5.72
CA LEU A 80 -2.56 6.19 -6.09
C LEU A 80 -3.26 7.06 -5.04
N LEU A 81 -4.36 6.56 -4.47
CA LEU A 81 -5.17 7.30 -3.50
C LEU A 81 -4.51 7.38 -2.12
N PHE A 82 -3.72 6.38 -1.71
CA PHE A 82 -3.09 6.35 -0.39
C PHE A 82 -2.28 7.62 -0.05
N PRO A 83 -1.28 8.04 -0.85
CA PRO A 83 -0.51 9.25 -0.54
C PRO A 83 -1.37 10.52 -0.60
N LEU A 84 -2.33 10.60 -1.53
CA LEU A 84 -3.24 11.74 -1.63
C LEU A 84 -4.09 11.86 -0.36
N VAL A 85 -4.73 10.77 0.07
CA VAL A 85 -5.55 10.72 1.29
C VAL A 85 -4.69 11.01 2.52
N ALA A 86 -3.52 10.39 2.64
CA ALA A 86 -2.60 10.61 3.75
C ALA A 86 -2.17 12.09 3.88
N LEU A 87 -1.75 12.71 2.76
CA LEU A 87 -1.37 14.12 2.77
C LEU A 87 -2.56 15.04 3.06
N THR A 88 -3.75 14.76 2.51
CA THR A 88 -4.93 15.57 2.84
C THR A 88 -5.28 15.50 4.33
N ILE A 89 -5.28 14.30 4.93
CA ILE A 89 -5.54 14.15 6.37
C ILE A 89 -4.46 14.86 7.19
N SER A 90 -3.18 14.69 6.84
CA SER A 90 -2.07 15.37 7.52
C SER A 90 -2.18 16.91 7.40
N THR A 91 -2.63 17.44 6.26
CA THR A 91 -2.86 18.89 6.12
C THR A 91 -4.00 19.42 6.97
N LEU A 92 -5.09 18.64 7.12
CA LEU A 92 -6.28 19.05 7.85
C LEU A 92 -6.13 18.89 9.37
N TYR A 93 -5.50 17.81 9.81
CA TYR A 93 -5.44 17.43 11.23
C TYR A 93 -4.09 17.71 11.89
N GLU A 94 -2.99 17.67 11.13
CA GLU A 94 -1.62 17.84 11.67
C GLU A 94 -1.04 19.21 11.31
N GLY A 95 -1.75 20.04 10.52
CA GLY A 95 -1.27 21.35 10.08
C GLY A 95 -0.08 21.27 9.13
N TYR A 96 0.01 20.18 8.34
CA TYR A 96 1.13 19.93 7.45
C TYR A 96 1.38 21.08 6.46
N VAL A 97 2.61 21.60 6.47
CA VAL A 97 3.06 22.63 5.53
C VAL A 97 3.64 21.97 4.29
N TRP A 98 3.02 22.23 3.14
CA TRP A 98 3.48 21.72 1.86
C TRP A 98 4.87 22.25 1.51
N GLN A 99 5.84 21.35 1.46
CA GLN A 99 7.17 21.65 0.94
C GLN A 99 7.26 21.29 -0.55
N MET A 100 8.07 22.03 -1.30
CA MET A 100 8.28 21.77 -2.73
C MET A 100 8.70 20.32 -3.01
N ASN A 101 9.55 19.76 -2.15
CA ASN A 101 10.01 18.36 -2.26
C ASN A 101 8.85 17.35 -2.14
N ALA A 102 7.89 17.60 -1.25
CA ALA A 102 6.72 16.75 -1.08
C ALA A 102 5.80 16.79 -2.30
N VAL A 103 5.63 17.98 -2.90
CA VAL A 103 4.87 18.14 -4.15
C VAL A 103 5.54 17.39 -5.30
N VAL A 104 6.86 17.54 -5.47
CA VAL A 104 7.61 16.82 -6.51
C VAL A 104 7.53 15.30 -6.28
N GLY A 105 7.68 14.84 -5.04
CA GLY A 105 7.52 13.43 -4.69
C GLY A 105 6.12 12.90 -5.00
N LEU A 106 5.08 13.66 -4.67
CA LEU A 106 3.70 13.32 -4.98
C LEU A 106 3.48 13.19 -6.49
N VAL A 107 3.94 14.17 -7.27
CA VAL A 107 3.86 14.14 -8.74
C VAL A 107 4.60 12.92 -9.30
N LEU A 108 5.81 12.63 -8.82
CA LEU A 108 6.57 11.45 -9.25
C LEU A 108 5.84 10.13 -8.97
N ILE A 109 5.23 9.98 -7.79
CA ILE A 109 4.44 8.79 -7.44
C ILE A 109 3.23 8.66 -8.37
N LEU A 110 2.50 9.76 -8.61
CA LEU A 110 1.34 9.77 -9.50
C LEU A 110 1.73 9.42 -10.94
N VAL A 111 2.81 10.02 -11.46
CA VAL A 111 3.32 9.74 -12.81
C VAL A 111 3.82 8.31 -12.94
N GLY A 112 4.60 7.81 -11.98
CA GLY A 112 5.11 6.44 -12.01
C GLY A 112 3.99 5.39 -12.03
N ASN A 113 2.95 5.60 -11.20
CA ASN A 113 1.77 4.75 -11.23
C ASN A 113 1.00 4.88 -12.56
N LEU A 114 0.82 6.09 -13.10
CA LEU A 114 0.17 6.30 -14.40
C LEU A 114 0.89 5.55 -15.54
N VAL A 115 2.23 5.60 -15.58
CA VAL A 115 3.05 4.88 -16.56
C VAL A 115 2.85 3.36 -16.42
N MET A 116 2.80 2.84 -15.19
CA MET A 116 2.53 1.43 -14.94
C MET A 116 1.15 0.99 -15.44
N PHE A 117 0.12 1.83 -15.28
CA PHE A 117 -1.25 1.50 -15.70
C PHE A 117 -1.51 1.70 -17.20
N THR A 118 -0.81 2.63 -17.86
CA THR A 118 -1.05 2.96 -19.27
C THR A 118 -0.54 1.91 -20.26
N ARG A 119 0.00 0.76 -19.82
CA ARG A 119 0.46 -0.36 -20.68
C ARG A 119 1.22 0.13 -21.93
N PRO A 120 2.49 0.53 -21.81
CA PRO A 120 3.29 0.95 -22.96
C PRO A 120 3.40 -0.15 -24.03
N GLU A 121 3.13 -1.42 -23.70
CA GLU A 121 3.11 -2.54 -24.65
C GLU A 121 2.02 -2.43 -25.73
N ALA A 122 0.82 -1.92 -25.39
CA ALA A 122 -0.26 -1.77 -26.37
C ALA A 122 -0.04 -0.57 -27.31
N LEU A 123 0.61 0.47 -26.80
CA LEU A 123 0.99 1.64 -27.58
C LEU A 123 2.22 1.35 -28.45
N MET A 124 3.22 0.65 -27.92
CA MET A 124 4.39 0.21 -28.67
C MET A 124 4.04 -0.81 -29.76
N SER A 125 3.14 -1.77 -29.50
CA SER A 125 2.73 -2.72 -30.55
C SER A 125 2.01 -2.02 -31.70
N LYS A 126 1.17 -1.02 -31.41
CA LYS A 126 0.54 -0.16 -32.43
C LYS A 126 1.55 0.67 -33.22
N LEU A 127 2.57 1.24 -32.57
CA LEU A 127 3.62 2.03 -33.22
C LEU A 127 4.54 1.16 -34.10
N ILE A 128 4.90 -0.03 -33.64
CA ILE A 128 5.74 -0.99 -34.37
C ILE A 128 4.98 -1.57 -35.58
N TYR A 129 3.69 -1.90 -35.43
CA TYR A 129 2.85 -2.37 -36.53
C TYR A 129 2.68 -1.30 -37.62
N ARG A 130 2.46 -0.04 -37.22
CA ARG A 130 2.28 1.08 -38.15
C ARG A 130 3.55 1.44 -38.94
N ARG A 131 4.74 1.13 -38.40
CA ARG A 131 6.03 1.28 -39.12
C ARG A 131 6.34 0.12 -40.09
N ARG A 132 5.68 -1.03 -39.96
CA ARG A 132 5.91 -2.21 -40.82
C ARG A 132 4.93 -2.31 -41.99
N ALA A 133 3.86 -1.50 -41.95
CA ALA A 133 2.82 -1.41 -42.97
C ALA A 133 2.98 -0.19 -43.91
N ALA A 134 4.08 0.56 -43.78
CA ALA A 134 4.51 1.65 -44.65
C ALA A 134 5.88 1.28 -45.23
#